data_AF-A0A518D5J7-F1
#
_entry.id   AF-A0A518D5J7-F1
#
_cell.length_a   1.000
_cell.length_b   1.000
_cell.length_c   1.000
_cell.angle_alpha   90.00
_cell.angle_beta   90.00
_cell.angle_gamma   90.00
#
_symmetry.space_group_name_H-M   'P 1'
#
loop_
_entity.id
_entity.type
_entity.pdbx_description
1 polymer ?
#
loop_
_entity_poly.entity_id
_entity_poly.type
_entity_poly.pdbx_seq_one_letter_code
_entity_poly.pdbx_strand_id
1 'polypeptide(L)'
;MQDFLPWLNSLRPAEMCFCERTLDGFPKHPADTWSNIGPLIAGIAILWVSRGRPAPVRAIGVASVVTALCSALFHASNAYVGEVLDLAGMYAFILSCAATQVYRHRWAGSLTSAIGGFVIAGGFTALAAAFTWAKSPLFAVVLLAVVVVEIFDPAVKHYRSAYAALAWLAGAFAFWVLDYSHVMCDPDNHWLTGHGLWHLMNGPAFWFTYKQFDQSLRDRAAALARA
;
A
#
# COMPACT_ATOMS: atom_id res chain seq x y z
N MET A 1 0.82 8.70 -32.34
CA MET A 1 1.48 7.72 -31.45
C MET A 1 0.45 6.66 -31.13
N GLN A 2 0.73 5.43 -31.54
CA GLN A 2 -0.19 4.29 -31.47
C GLN A 2 -0.52 3.93 -30.01
N ASP A 3 -1.80 3.63 -29.76
CA ASP A 3 -2.33 3.14 -28.49
C ASP A 3 -1.52 1.94 -28.00
N PHE A 4 -0.69 2.14 -26.98
CA PHE A 4 0.13 1.05 -26.44
C PHE A 4 -0.73 -0.05 -25.79
N LEU A 5 -1.99 0.25 -25.41
CA LEU A 5 -2.94 -0.69 -24.78
C LEU A 5 -4.42 -0.31 -25.11
N PRO A 6 -4.91 -0.51 -26.34
CA PRO A 6 -6.22 -0.03 -26.78
C PRO A 6 -7.40 -0.61 -25.97
N TRP A 7 -7.26 -1.82 -25.44
CA TRP A 7 -8.28 -2.47 -24.62
C TRP A 7 -8.43 -1.84 -23.22
N LEU A 8 -7.38 -1.21 -22.67
CA LEU A 8 -7.46 -0.50 -21.38
C LEU A 8 -8.20 0.83 -21.52
N ASN A 9 -7.97 1.56 -22.62
CA ASN A 9 -8.65 2.83 -22.92
C ASN A 9 -10.16 2.64 -23.23
N SER A 10 -10.59 1.43 -23.62
CA SER A 10 -12.00 1.10 -23.82
C SER A 10 -12.77 0.76 -22.54
N LEU A 11 -12.07 0.68 -21.40
CA LEU A 11 -12.71 0.40 -20.11
C LEU A 11 -13.32 1.68 -19.53
N ARG A 12 -14.32 1.48 -18.67
CA ARG A 12 -14.91 2.55 -17.88
C ARG A 12 -13.80 3.39 -17.22
N PRO A 13 -13.85 4.74 -17.31
CA PRO A 13 -12.91 5.60 -16.60
C PRO A 13 -12.94 5.34 -15.09
N ALA A 14 -11.81 5.59 -14.44
CA ALA A 14 -11.74 5.59 -12.99
C ALA A 14 -12.71 6.60 -12.38
N GLU A 15 -13.15 6.31 -11.16
CA GLU A 15 -14.08 7.13 -10.38
C GLU A 15 -13.34 8.09 -9.45
N MET A 16 -12.12 7.75 -9.03
CA MET A 16 -11.28 8.67 -8.24
C MET A 16 -10.62 9.69 -9.15
N CYS A 17 -10.89 10.97 -8.90
CA CYS A 17 -10.27 12.10 -9.59
C CYS A 17 -9.30 12.83 -8.65
N PHE A 18 -8.03 12.88 -9.03
CA PHE A 18 -6.99 13.68 -8.38
C PHE A 18 -6.78 15.00 -9.12
N CYS A 19 -5.87 15.84 -8.62
CA CYS A 19 -5.62 17.14 -9.21
C CYS A 19 -5.05 17.07 -10.64
N GLU A 20 -4.12 16.13 -10.90
CA GLU A 20 -3.43 16.05 -12.19
C GLU A 20 -4.41 15.89 -13.35
N ARG A 21 -4.32 16.76 -14.36
CA ARG A 21 -5.20 16.67 -15.53
C ARG A 21 -4.97 15.36 -16.28
N THR A 22 -6.05 14.65 -16.58
CA THR A 22 -6.04 13.49 -17.49
C THR A 22 -5.65 13.91 -18.90
N LEU A 23 -4.52 13.42 -19.40
CA LEU A 23 -4.03 13.70 -20.76
C LEU A 23 -4.66 12.79 -21.82
N ASP A 24 -4.59 13.21 -23.08
CA ASP A 24 -4.98 12.36 -24.22
C ASP A 24 -3.94 11.25 -24.49
N GLY A 25 -2.67 11.51 -24.17
CA GLY A 25 -1.55 10.58 -24.36
C GLY A 25 -1.41 9.49 -23.29
N PHE A 26 -0.30 8.75 -23.35
CA PHE A 26 0.11 7.77 -22.34
C PHE A 26 1.48 8.17 -21.75
N PRO A 27 1.68 8.13 -20.42
CA PRO A 27 0.66 7.87 -19.38
C PRO A 27 -0.37 9.01 -19.25
N LYS A 28 -1.57 8.68 -18.75
CA LYS A 28 -2.67 9.64 -18.54
C LYS A 28 -2.36 10.69 -17.47
N HIS A 29 -1.71 10.27 -16.37
CA HIS A 29 -1.25 11.12 -15.27
C HIS A 29 0.26 10.89 -15.05
N PRO A 30 1.15 11.59 -15.78
CA PRO A 30 2.59 11.36 -15.69
C PRO A 30 3.18 11.47 -14.28
N ALA A 31 2.86 12.51 -13.52
CA ALA A 31 3.44 12.69 -12.19
C ALA A 31 3.02 11.55 -11.25
N ASP A 32 1.74 11.22 -11.24
CA ASP A 32 1.18 10.17 -10.38
C ASP A 32 1.64 8.77 -10.81
N THR A 33 1.88 8.56 -12.10
CA THR A 33 2.42 7.30 -12.63
C THR A 33 3.86 7.07 -12.19
N TRP A 34 4.75 8.04 -12.38
CA TRP A 34 6.19 7.84 -12.16
C TRP A 34 6.59 7.94 -10.68
N SER A 35 5.84 8.68 -9.88
CA SER A 35 6.06 8.80 -8.44
C SER A 35 5.86 7.49 -7.68
N ASN A 36 5.19 6.50 -8.28
CA ASN A 36 5.10 5.12 -7.77
C ASN A 36 6.45 4.39 -7.67
N ILE A 37 7.53 5.00 -8.17
CA ILE A 37 8.90 4.53 -7.93
C ILE A 37 9.23 4.44 -6.41
N GLY A 38 8.62 5.27 -5.56
CA GLY A 38 8.80 5.24 -4.11
C GLY A 38 8.47 3.89 -3.48
N PRO A 39 7.20 3.44 -3.51
CA PRO A 39 6.80 2.13 -2.99
C PRO A 39 7.46 0.97 -3.76
N LEU A 40 7.78 1.13 -5.05
CA LEU A 40 8.48 0.10 -5.83
C LEU A 40 9.88 -0.17 -5.28
N ILE A 41 10.69 0.89 -5.08
CA ILE A 41 12.04 0.78 -4.50
C ILE A 41 11.95 0.17 -3.10
N ALA A 42 11.01 0.63 -2.26
CA ALA A 42 10.81 0.09 -0.93
C ALA A 42 10.48 -1.40 -0.97
N GLY A 43 9.55 -1.83 -1.83
CA GLY A 43 9.17 -3.22 -1.99
C GLY A 43 10.33 -4.12 -2.42
N ILE A 44 11.11 -3.70 -3.42
CA ILE A 44 12.31 -4.42 -3.87
C ILE A 44 13.34 -4.52 -2.75
N ALA A 45 13.61 -3.43 -2.03
CA ALA A 45 14.53 -3.40 -0.90
C ALA A 45 14.07 -4.35 0.21
N ILE A 46 12.77 -4.34 0.56
CA ILE A 46 12.18 -5.26 1.54
C ILE A 46 12.36 -6.71 1.11
N LEU A 47 12.06 -7.06 -0.15
CA LEU A 47 12.23 -8.42 -0.67
C LEU A 47 13.69 -8.88 -0.63
N TRP A 48 14.64 -7.98 -0.89
CA TRP A 48 16.06 -8.27 -0.80
C TRP A 48 16.50 -8.59 0.63
N VAL A 49 16.12 -7.76 1.61
CA VAL A 49 16.57 -7.92 3.00
C VAL A 49 15.77 -8.97 3.79
N SER A 50 14.55 -9.29 3.35
CA SER A 50 13.69 -10.30 3.97
C SER A 50 13.92 -11.73 3.44
N ARG A 51 14.97 -11.95 2.65
CA ARG A 51 15.39 -13.30 2.24
C ARG A 51 15.60 -14.18 3.47
N GLY A 52 15.03 -15.39 3.44
CA GLY A 52 15.06 -16.33 4.56
C GLY A 52 14.13 -15.98 5.73
N ARG A 53 13.35 -14.90 5.66
CA ARG A 53 12.33 -14.58 6.67
C ARG A 53 11.00 -15.31 6.41
N PRO A 54 10.14 -15.47 7.43
CA PRO A 54 8.81 -16.07 7.27
C PRO A 54 7.96 -15.42 6.17
N ALA A 55 7.06 -16.20 5.56
CA ALA A 55 6.27 -15.78 4.41
C ALA A 55 5.43 -14.52 4.65
N PRO A 56 4.77 -14.30 5.81
CA PRO A 56 3.95 -13.10 6.04
C PRO A 56 4.76 -11.80 6.01
N VAL A 57 5.96 -11.80 6.57
CA VAL A 57 6.85 -10.62 6.54
C VAL A 57 7.40 -10.38 5.14
N ARG A 58 7.68 -11.45 4.38
CA ARG A 58 8.05 -11.32 2.95
C ARG A 58 6.89 -10.80 2.11
N ALA A 59 5.65 -11.15 2.46
CA ALA A 59 4.45 -10.69 1.78
C ALA A 59 4.28 -9.18 1.86
N ILE A 60 4.80 -8.50 2.89
CA ILE A 60 4.86 -7.03 2.95
C ILE A 60 5.63 -6.48 1.74
N GLY A 61 6.81 -7.04 1.44
CA GLY A 61 7.60 -6.63 0.28
C GLY A 61 6.93 -6.94 -1.06
N VAL A 62 6.30 -8.11 -1.18
CA VAL A 62 5.53 -8.47 -2.39
C VAL A 62 4.38 -7.48 -2.58
N ALA A 63 3.62 -7.22 -1.52
CA ALA A 63 2.48 -6.33 -1.56
C ALA A 63 2.87 -4.87 -1.82
N SER A 64 4.02 -4.40 -1.32
CA SER A 64 4.58 -3.10 -1.69
C SER A 64 4.85 -2.98 -3.19
N VAL A 65 5.48 -3.99 -3.80
CA VAL A 65 5.71 -4.01 -5.25
C VAL A 65 4.40 -4.05 -6.02
N VAL A 66 3.47 -4.92 -5.62
CA VAL A 66 2.15 -5.02 -6.26
C VAL A 66 1.40 -3.69 -6.18
N THR A 67 1.39 -3.05 -5.01
CA THR A 67 0.78 -1.71 -4.84
C THR A 67 1.39 -0.71 -5.81
N ALA A 68 2.72 -0.64 -5.89
CA ALA A 68 3.39 0.31 -6.78
C ALA A 68 3.05 0.08 -8.26
N LEU A 69 3.03 -1.18 -8.70
CA LEU A 69 2.75 -1.51 -10.11
C LEU A 69 1.28 -1.30 -10.45
N CYS A 70 0.36 -1.65 -9.55
CA CYS A 70 -1.07 -1.48 -9.74
C CYS A 70 -1.47 0.00 -9.69
N SER A 71 -0.91 0.78 -8.76
CA SER A 71 -1.09 2.23 -8.70
C SER A 71 -0.53 2.93 -9.94
N ALA A 72 0.69 2.57 -10.37
CA ALA A 72 1.25 3.10 -11.61
C ALA A 72 0.36 2.77 -12.82
N LEU A 73 -0.19 1.55 -12.90
CA LEU A 73 -1.11 1.16 -13.95
C LEU A 73 -2.42 1.97 -13.91
N PHE A 74 -2.95 2.22 -12.70
CA PHE A 74 -4.13 3.04 -12.50
C PHE A 74 -3.91 4.45 -13.08
N HIS A 75 -2.87 5.15 -12.64
CA HIS A 75 -2.58 6.51 -13.11
C HIS A 75 -2.14 6.56 -14.58
N ALA A 76 -1.47 5.52 -15.07
CA ALA A 76 -1.05 5.48 -16.47
C ALA A 76 -2.24 5.29 -17.42
N SER A 77 -3.28 4.57 -17.00
CA SER A 77 -4.42 4.19 -17.84
C SER A 77 -5.70 5.00 -17.59
N ASN A 78 -5.87 5.56 -16.38
CA ASN A 78 -7.12 6.14 -15.89
C ASN A 78 -8.33 5.17 -16.01
N ALA A 79 -8.09 3.86 -15.98
CA ALA A 79 -9.12 2.85 -16.11
C ALA A 79 -9.66 2.39 -14.74
N TYR A 80 -10.96 2.14 -14.64
CA TYR A 80 -11.60 1.64 -13.41
C TYR A 80 -11.00 0.32 -12.93
N VAL A 81 -10.61 -0.58 -13.85
CA VAL A 81 -9.93 -1.83 -13.47
C VAL A 81 -8.57 -1.54 -12.82
N GLY A 82 -7.86 -0.51 -13.29
CA GLY A 82 -6.61 -0.05 -12.70
C GLY A 82 -6.84 0.43 -11.27
N GLU A 83 -7.88 1.24 -11.05
CA GLU A 83 -8.29 1.71 -9.71
C GLU A 83 -8.61 0.54 -8.76
N VAL A 84 -9.34 -0.49 -9.23
CA VAL A 84 -9.63 -1.69 -8.43
C VAL A 84 -8.36 -2.46 -8.10
N LEU A 85 -7.42 -2.56 -9.03
CA LEU A 85 -6.12 -3.21 -8.79
C LEU A 85 -5.25 -2.41 -7.83
N ASP A 86 -5.27 -1.09 -7.90
CA ASP A 86 -4.58 -0.21 -6.95
C ASP A 86 -5.08 -0.43 -5.53
N LEU A 87 -6.41 -0.41 -5.34
CA LEU A 87 -7.05 -0.80 -4.08
C LEU A 87 -6.65 -2.20 -3.61
N ALA A 88 -6.57 -3.16 -4.54
CA ALA A 88 -6.14 -4.52 -4.23
C ALA A 88 -4.72 -4.56 -3.67
N GLY A 89 -3.80 -3.77 -4.26
CA GLY A 89 -2.44 -3.60 -3.77
C GLY A 89 -2.43 -3.02 -2.35
N MET A 90 -3.17 -1.93 -2.12
CA MET A 90 -3.28 -1.30 -0.80
C MET A 90 -3.78 -2.29 0.27
N TYR A 91 -4.86 -3.03 -0.01
CA TYR A 91 -5.38 -4.06 0.90
C TYR A 91 -4.39 -5.20 1.11
N ALA A 92 -3.70 -5.66 0.05
CA ALA A 92 -2.67 -6.68 0.18
C ALA A 92 -1.53 -6.22 1.10
N PHE A 93 -1.12 -4.94 1.02
CA PHE A 93 -0.08 -4.39 1.87
C PHE A 93 -0.49 -4.40 3.34
N ILE A 94 -1.64 -3.81 3.68
CA ILE A 94 -2.05 -3.72 5.08
C ILE A 94 -2.42 -5.10 5.67
N LEU A 95 -2.98 -6.02 4.86
CA LEU A 95 -3.34 -7.35 5.35
C LEU A 95 -2.15 -8.32 5.39
N SER A 96 -1.04 -8.02 4.71
CA SER A 96 0.23 -8.72 4.96
C SER A 96 0.82 -8.37 6.34
N CYS A 97 0.55 -7.16 6.83
CA CYS A 97 0.86 -6.76 8.20
C CYS A 97 0.00 -7.55 9.21
N ALA A 98 -1.33 -7.61 8.98
CA ALA A 98 -2.23 -8.43 9.79
C ALA A 98 -1.84 -9.92 9.77
N ALA A 99 -1.47 -10.47 8.62
CA ALA A 99 -0.96 -11.83 8.49
C ALA A 99 0.30 -12.07 9.35
N THR A 100 1.16 -11.05 9.47
CA THR A 100 2.33 -11.11 10.36
C THR A 100 1.92 -11.15 11.84
N GLN A 101 0.87 -10.40 12.23
CA GLN A 101 0.32 -10.44 13.60
C GLN A 101 -0.24 -11.83 13.94
N VAL A 102 -1.01 -12.42 13.02
CA VAL A 102 -1.55 -13.79 13.16
C VAL A 102 -0.42 -14.81 13.31
N TYR A 103 0.61 -14.71 12.47
CA TYR A 103 1.76 -15.61 12.52
C TYR A 103 2.60 -15.44 13.79
N ARG A 104 2.77 -14.20 14.27
CA ARG A 104 3.51 -13.87 15.51
C ARG A 104 2.97 -14.64 16.72
N HIS A 105 1.65 -14.81 16.79
CA HIS A 105 0.97 -15.55 17.85
C HIS A 105 0.82 -17.05 17.58
N ARG A 106 1.34 -17.53 16.44
CA ARG A 106 1.25 -18.93 16.00
C ARG A 106 -0.19 -19.44 15.86
N TRP A 107 -1.14 -18.56 15.58
CA TRP A 107 -2.53 -18.96 15.30
C TRP A 107 -2.66 -19.71 13.98
N ALA A 108 -1.75 -19.47 13.04
CA ALA A 108 -1.64 -20.20 11.78
C ALA A 108 -0.18 -20.36 11.36
N GLY A 109 0.07 -21.31 10.45
CA GLY A 109 1.37 -21.52 9.83
C GLY A 109 1.82 -20.31 8.99
N SER A 110 3.11 -20.24 8.69
CA SER A 110 3.72 -19.13 7.94
C SER A 110 3.06 -18.91 6.57
N LEU A 111 3.00 -19.97 5.74
CA LEU A 111 2.38 -19.88 4.41
C LEU A 111 0.87 -19.63 4.50
N THR A 112 0.18 -20.31 5.42
CA THR A 112 -1.27 -20.15 5.62
C THR A 112 -1.64 -18.71 6.01
N SER A 113 -0.86 -18.09 6.90
CA SER A 113 -1.10 -16.69 7.30
C SER A 113 -0.93 -15.74 6.11
N ALA A 114 0.11 -15.95 5.28
CA ALA A 114 0.35 -15.13 4.10
C ALA A 114 -0.78 -15.28 3.07
N ILE A 115 -1.17 -16.51 2.72
CA ILE A 115 -2.27 -16.78 1.78
C ILE A 115 -3.59 -16.21 2.32
N GLY A 116 -3.89 -16.43 3.60
CA GLY A 116 -5.08 -15.90 4.26
C GLY A 116 -5.16 -14.38 4.15
N GLY A 117 -4.04 -13.67 4.35
CA GLY A 117 -3.95 -12.22 4.16
C GLY A 117 -4.34 -11.78 2.75
N PHE A 118 -3.81 -12.43 1.70
CA PHE A 118 -4.14 -12.11 0.30
C PHE A 118 -5.60 -12.46 -0.06
N VAL A 119 -6.13 -13.57 0.45
CA VAL A 119 -7.54 -13.95 0.22
C VAL A 119 -8.48 -12.92 0.85
N ILE A 120 -8.20 -12.52 2.09
CA ILE A 120 -8.98 -11.49 2.79
C ILE A 120 -8.85 -10.14 2.05
N ALA A 121 -7.67 -9.82 1.52
CA ALA A 121 -7.46 -8.61 0.72
C ALA A 121 -8.35 -8.59 -0.54
N GLY A 122 -8.49 -9.73 -1.23
CA GLY A 122 -9.44 -9.86 -2.34
C GLY A 122 -10.88 -9.59 -1.91
N GLY A 123 -11.28 -10.10 -0.74
CA GLY A 123 -12.61 -9.84 -0.16
C GLY A 123 -12.88 -8.36 0.13
N PHE A 124 -11.95 -7.66 0.78
CA PHE A 124 -12.06 -6.22 1.03
C PHE A 124 -12.02 -5.40 -0.25
N THR A 125 -11.24 -5.82 -1.24
CA THR A 125 -11.19 -5.19 -2.56
C THR A 125 -12.53 -5.30 -3.27
N ALA A 126 -13.13 -6.49 -3.29
CA ALA A 126 -14.45 -6.70 -3.88
C ALA A 126 -15.53 -5.86 -3.18
N LEU A 127 -15.47 -5.78 -1.84
CA LEU A 127 -16.38 -4.94 -1.06
C LEU A 127 -16.20 -3.45 -1.38
N ALA A 128 -14.96 -2.96 -1.43
CA ALA A 128 -14.67 -1.56 -1.77
C ALA A 128 -15.10 -1.21 -3.21
N ALA A 129 -14.88 -2.13 -4.16
CA ALA A 129 -15.29 -1.96 -5.56
C ALA A 129 -16.82 -1.97 -5.73
N ALA A 130 -17.56 -2.64 -4.84
CA ALA A 130 -19.03 -2.62 -4.84
C ALA A 130 -19.62 -1.30 -4.30
N PHE A 131 -18.89 -0.58 -3.45
CA PHE A 131 -19.37 0.62 -2.76
C PHE A 131 -18.38 1.78 -2.90
N THR A 132 -18.59 2.62 -3.91
CA THR A 132 -17.68 3.70 -4.31
C THR A 132 -17.35 4.68 -3.17
N TRP A 133 -18.37 5.09 -2.41
CA TRP A 133 -18.22 5.98 -1.24
C TRP A 133 -17.45 5.35 -0.08
N ALA A 134 -17.35 4.02 -0.03
CA ALA A 134 -16.76 3.29 1.07
C ALA A 134 -15.27 2.97 0.86
N LYS A 135 -14.68 3.20 -0.33
CA LYS A 135 -13.29 2.83 -0.64
C LYS A 135 -12.28 3.34 0.39
N SER A 136 -12.21 4.65 0.59
CA SER A 136 -11.27 5.27 1.54
C SER A 136 -11.66 5.02 3.01
N PRO A 137 -12.93 5.17 3.43
CA PRO A 137 -13.33 4.85 4.81
C PRO A 137 -13.05 3.40 5.22
N LEU A 138 -13.34 2.44 4.33
CA LEU A 138 -13.11 1.01 4.59
C LEU A 138 -11.63 0.71 4.75
N PHE A 139 -10.78 1.25 3.87
CA PHE A 139 -9.33 1.11 3.98
C PHE A 139 -8.81 1.72 5.29
N ALA A 140 -9.28 2.91 5.66
CA ALA A 140 -8.92 3.57 6.91
C ALA A 140 -9.30 2.74 8.14
N VAL A 141 -10.49 2.11 8.15
CA VAL A 141 -10.91 1.22 9.24
C VAL A 141 -9.98 0.00 9.35
N VAL A 142 -9.65 -0.64 8.23
CA VAL A 142 -8.72 -1.79 8.23
C VAL A 142 -7.34 -1.38 8.72
N LEU A 143 -6.80 -0.27 8.22
CA LEU A 143 -5.53 0.31 8.66
C LEU A 143 -5.51 0.56 10.17
N LEU A 144 -6.53 1.25 10.69
CA LEU A 144 -6.64 1.56 12.12
C LEU A 144 -6.74 0.29 12.95
N ALA A 145 -7.51 -0.71 12.51
CA ALA A 145 -7.61 -1.99 13.21
C ALA A 145 -6.23 -2.68 13.31
N VAL A 146 -5.46 -2.74 12.21
CA VAL A 146 -4.11 -3.32 12.22
C VAL A 146 -3.17 -2.55 13.16
N VAL A 147 -3.22 -1.22 13.14
CA VAL A 147 -2.39 -0.35 14.02
C VAL A 147 -2.77 -0.53 15.48
N VAL A 148 -4.07 -0.53 15.80
CA VAL A 148 -4.58 -0.73 17.17
C VAL A 148 -4.13 -2.10 17.70
N VAL A 149 -4.32 -3.16 16.91
CA VAL A 149 -3.84 -4.50 17.29
C VAL A 149 -2.33 -4.49 17.54
N GLU A 150 -1.53 -3.81 16.71
CA GLU A 150 -0.08 -3.73 16.89
C GLU A 150 0.31 -2.99 18.18
N ILE A 151 -0.37 -1.91 18.53
CA ILE A 151 -0.10 -1.10 19.73
C ILE A 151 -0.43 -1.86 21.01
N PHE A 152 -1.51 -2.64 21.00
CA PHE A 152 -1.97 -3.39 22.19
C PHE A 152 -1.38 -4.80 22.28
N ASP A 153 -0.57 -5.23 21.31
CA ASP A 153 0.04 -6.56 21.33
C ASP A 153 1.21 -6.62 22.33
N PRO A 154 1.11 -7.43 23.40
CA PRO A 154 2.18 -7.56 24.39
C PRO A 154 3.47 -8.19 23.83
N ALA A 155 3.42 -8.84 22.66
CA ALA A 155 4.60 -9.35 21.98
C ALA A 155 5.47 -8.24 21.36
N VAL A 156 4.92 -7.04 21.17
CA VAL A 156 5.64 -5.90 20.59
C VAL A 156 6.33 -5.12 21.70
N LYS A 157 7.67 -5.02 21.63
CA LYS A 157 8.49 -4.37 22.67
C LYS A 157 9.07 -3.03 22.24
N HIS A 158 9.14 -2.78 20.93
CA HIS A 158 9.78 -1.61 20.37
C HIS A 158 8.86 -0.98 19.32
N TYR A 159 8.70 0.35 19.38
CA TYR A 159 7.81 1.11 18.49
C TYR A 159 8.53 2.17 17.66
N ARG A 160 9.87 2.23 17.70
CA ARG A 160 10.64 3.26 16.97
C ARG A 160 10.34 3.25 15.46
N SER A 161 10.27 2.07 14.86
CA SER A 161 9.93 1.91 13.45
C SER A 161 8.45 2.19 13.18
N ALA A 162 7.55 1.80 14.10
CA ALA A 162 6.14 2.14 14.00
C ALA A 162 5.90 3.66 13.98
N TYR A 163 6.54 4.41 14.89
CA TYR A 163 6.43 5.87 14.91
C TYR A 163 6.98 6.52 13.64
N ALA A 164 8.11 6.02 13.12
CA ALA A 164 8.63 6.49 11.84
C ALA A 164 7.66 6.20 10.69
N ALA A 165 7.10 4.99 10.62
CA ALA A 165 6.11 4.63 9.61
C ALA A 165 4.86 5.52 9.67
N LEU A 166 4.32 5.74 10.87
CA LEU A 166 3.15 6.59 11.09
C LEU A 166 3.43 8.07 10.76
N ALA A 167 4.62 8.58 11.08
CA ALA A 167 5.00 9.95 10.73
C ALA A 167 5.07 10.15 9.21
N TRP A 168 5.70 9.21 8.49
CA TRP A 168 5.75 9.24 7.02
C TRP A 168 4.36 9.09 6.41
N LEU A 169 3.54 8.18 6.93
CA LEU A 169 2.16 7.98 6.46
C LEU A 169 1.29 9.21 6.72
N ALA A 170 1.40 9.85 7.89
CA ALA A 170 0.65 11.06 8.21
C ALA A 170 1.04 12.22 7.31
N GLY A 171 2.34 12.40 7.06
CA GLY A 171 2.83 13.41 6.13
C GLY A 171 2.38 13.13 4.68
N ALA A 172 2.45 11.88 4.24
CA ALA A 172 1.91 11.47 2.95
C ALA A 172 0.42 11.81 2.89
N PHE A 173 -0.37 11.38 3.87
CA PHE A 173 -1.82 11.52 3.88
C PHE A 173 -2.25 12.99 3.84
N ALA A 174 -1.48 13.88 4.45
CA ALA A 174 -1.69 15.32 4.31
C ALA A 174 -1.61 15.77 2.84
N PHE A 175 -0.60 15.33 2.08
CA PHE A 175 -0.52 15.64 0.64
C PHE A 175 -1.65 14.99 -0.16
N TRP A 176 -2.04 13.76 0.17
CA TRP A 176 -3.18 13.12 -0.46
C TRP A 176 -4.47 13.92 -0.27
N VAL A 177 -4.75 14.39 0.96
CA VAL A 177 -5.93 15.21 1.27
C VAL A 177 -5.86 16.55 0.55
N LEU A 178 -4.72 17.24 0.58
CA LEU A 178 -4.56 18.55 -0.05
C LEU A 178 -4.72 18.50 -1.58
N ASP A 179 -4.24 17.43 -2.21
CA ASP A 179 -4.38 17.19 -3.65
C ASP A 179 -5.83 16.82 -4.02
N TYR A 180 -6.41 15.83 -3.32
CA TYR A 180 -7.77 15.34 -3.57
C TYR A 180 -8.85 16.38 -3.29
N SER A 181 -8.62 17.29 -2.33
CA SER A 181 -9.51 18.43 -2.06
C SER A 181 -9.26 19.64 -2.95
N HIS A 182 -8.31 19.55 -3.89
CA HIS A 182 -7.86 20.61 -4.78
C HIS A 182 -7.34 21.88 -4.08
N VAL A 183 -6.92 21.79 -2.82
CA VAL A 183 -6.33 22.92 -2.06
C VAL A 183 -4.90 23.20 -2.52
N MET A 184 -4.11 22.16 -2.74
CA MET A 184 -2.76 22.25 -3.33
C MET A 184 -2.82 21.64 -4.72
N CYS A 185 -3.42 22.35 -5.67
CA CYS A 185 -3.67 21.83 -7.01
C CYS A 185 -3.22 22.77 -8.12
N ASP A 186 -2.29 22.27 -8.94
CA ASP A 186 -1.96 22.79 -10.26
C ASP A 186 -2.19 21.67 -11.29
N PRO A 187 -3.31 21.68 -12.04
CA PRO A 187 -3.68 20.58 -12.92
C PRO A 187 -2.75 20.40 -14.11
N ASP A 188 -1.95 21.42 -14.45
CA ASP A 188 -1.00 21.41 -15.58
C ASP A 188 0.42 21.00 -15.14
N ASN A 189 0.63 20.75 -13.84
CA ASN A 189 1.90 20.24 -13.32
C ASN A 189 1.99 18.71 -13.44
N HIS A 190 2.65 18.25 -14.49
CA HIS A 190 2.86 16.82 -14.78
C HIS A 190 4.22 16.27 -14.31
N TRP A 191 4.94 17.02 -13.47
CA TRP A 191 6.27 16.62 -12.97
C TRP A 191 6.20 16.09 -11.56
N LEU A 192 5.50 16.79 -10.67
CA LEU A 192 5.34 16.41 -9.27
C LEU A 192 4.12 17.10 -8.66
N THR A 193 3.04 16.34 -8.48
CA THR A 193 1.78 16.75 -7.83
C THR A 193 1.81 16.47 -6.34
N GLY A 194 0.79 16.95 -5.61
CA GLY A 194 0.58 16.57 -4.21
C GLY A 194 0.34 15.06 -4.09
N HIS A 195 -0.42 14.49 -5.02
CA HIS A 195 -0.63 13.05 -5.08
C HIS A 195 0.67 12.27 -5.43
N GLY A 196 1.53 12.83 -6.27
CA GLY A 196 2.87 12.29 -6.52
C GLY A 196 3.77 12.30 -5.27
N LEU A 197 3.69 13.35 -4.43
CA LEU A 197 4.36 13.38 -3.13
C LEU A 197 3.82 12.30 -2.18
N TRP A 198 2.51 12.04 -2.19
CA TRP A 198 1.91 10.92 -1.47
C TRP A 198 2.57 9.58 -1.85
N HIS A 199 2.75 9.29 -3.14
CA HIS A 199 3.43 8.07 -3.59
C HIS A 199 4.89 8.01 -3.11
N LEU A 200 5.66 9.10 -3.28
CA LEU A 200 7.07 9.12 -2.88
C LEU A 200 7.24 8.89 -1.37
N MET A 201 6.38 9.51 -0.55
CA MET A 201 6.42 9.37 0.92
C MET A 201 5.94 7.99 1.41
N ASN A 202 5.13 7.28 0.62
CA ASN A 202 4.76 5.90 0.94
C ASN A 202 5.95 4.93 0.88
N GLY A 203 7.01 5.22 0.11
CA GLY A 203 8.23 4.41 0.10
C GLY A 203 8.86 4.26 1.48
N PRO A 204 9.27 5.35 2.15
CA PRO A 204 9.73 5.32 3.55
C PRO A 204 8.70 4.72 4.52
N ALA A 205 7.40 5.03 4.37
CA ALA A 205 6.36 4.47 5.22
C ALA A 205 6.32 2.93 5.13
N PHE A 206 6.42 2.37 3.92
CA PHE A 206 6.44 0.93 3.67
C PHE A 206 7.70 0.28 4.27
N TRP A 207 8.86 0.92 4.08
CA TRP A 207 10.12 0.44 4.65
C TRP A 207 10.07 0.35 6.19
N PHE A 208 9.63 1.41 6.86
CA PHE A 208 9.55 1.43 8.32
C PHE A 208 8.46 0.49 8.86
N THR A 209 7.36 0.30 8.12
CA THR A 209 6.36 -0.72 8.43
C THR A 209 6.97 -2.11 8.42
N TYR A 210 7.71 -2.48 7.37
CA TYR A 210 8.45 -3.75 7.33
C TYR A 210 9.41 -3.89 8.52
N LYS A 211 10.19 -2.85 8.82
CA LYS A 211 11.16 -2.86 9.94
C LYS A 211 10.47 -3.12 11.27
N GLN A 212 9.27 -2.55 11.49
CA GLN A 212 8.48 -2.78 12.69
C GLN A 212 8.06 -4.25 12.80
N PHE A 213 7.42 -4.77 11.76
CA PHE A 213 6.90 -6.14 11.77
C PHE A 213 8.00 -7.19 11.84
N ASP A 214 9.11 -7.02 11.11
CA ASP A 214 10.28 -7.89 11.19
C ASP A 214 10.92 -7.90 12.59
N GLN A 215 11.01 -6.73 13.24
CA GLN A 215 11.53 -6.64 14.60
C GLN A 215 10.61 -7.36 15.59
N SER A 216 9.30 -7.14 15.50
CA SER A 216 8.32 -7.77 16.40
C SER A 216 8.37 -9.29 16.35
N LEU A 217 8.58 -9.89 15.17
CA LEU A 217 8.73 -11.34 15.04
C LEU A 217 10.01 -11.85 15.69
N ARG A 218 11.12 -11.12 15.52
CA ARG A 218 12.41 -11.48 16.14
C ARG A 218 12.35 -11.39 17.66
N ASP A 219 11.75 -10.32 18.19
CA ASP A 219 11.54 -10.15 19.63
C ASP A 219 10.70 -11.29 20.21
N ARG A 220 9.63 -11.68 19.52
CA ARG A 220 8.78 -12.81 19.92
C ARG A 220 9.52 -14.14 19.87
N ALA A 221 10.31 -14.40 18.83
CA ALA A 221 11.10 -15.61 18.71
C ALA A 221 12.16 -15.72 19.80
N ALA A 222 12.86 -14.61 20.11
CA ALA A 222 13.85 -14.56 21.18
C ALA A 222 13.23 -14.78 22.56
N ALA A 223 12.05 -14.23 22.82
CA ALA A 223 11.33 -14.45 24.07
C ALA A 223 10.92 -15.92 24.27
N LEU A 224 10.47 -16.58 23.20
CA LEU A 224 10.11 -18.01 23.23
C LEU A 224 11.32 -18.94 23.42
N ALA A 225 12.50 -18.54 22.94
CA ALA A 225 13.71 -19.34 23.11
C ALA A 225 14.30 -19.26 24.54
N ARG A 226 13.83 -18.31 25.36
CA ARG A 226 14.27 -18.12 26.76
C ARG A 226 13.29 -18.70 27.78
N ALA A 227 12.11 -19.13 27.35
CA ALA A 227 11.08 -19.73 28.18
C ALA A 227 11.21 -21.26 28.16
#